data_AF-A0AAI9TBE4-F1
#
_entry.id   AF-A0AAI9TBE4-F1
#
_cell.length_a   1.000
_cell.length_b   1.000
_cell.length_c   1.000
_cell.angle_alpha   90.00
_cell.angle_beta   90.00
_cell.angle_gamma   90.00
#
_symmetry.space_group_name_H-M   'P 1'
#
loop_
_entity.id
_entity.type
_entity.pdbx_description
1 polymer ?
#
loop_
_entity_poly.entity_id
_entity_poly.type
_entity_poly.pdbx_seq_one_letter_code
_entity_poly.pdbx_strand_id
1 'polypeptide(L)'
;MQQEVQSNEARWGSPELGQLAGDLAAAAASASLVTPAVAIIDRSLVEQAAFKQPILRGLRRHAFGALRQPGLFVFQRPFGIVWALYAATYSVANVTDTISRKLGITAAGTITFATTMMANVPLALWKDIRFAQEYGTGRGPDAKTSNTPISVPLQNKSLARTAAAIFLVRDGVTIFGSFTLAPWLSDAIPDRLATHPHAKPIITQLTVPVLTQLVATPLHLLALDMYTRQYTMPFLERVKHSQQYLPSSTFLRCVRIIPAFGIGCLTNIELRSAFHAKVSG
;
A
#
# COMPACT_ATOMS: atom_id res chain seq x y z
N MET A 1 -11.67 -37.76 36.74
CA MET A 1 -11.13 -37.61 35.37
C MET A 1 -11.58 -36.28 34.75
N GLN A 2 -11.49 -35.19 35.52
CA GLN A 2 -11.79 -33.82 35.13
C GLN A 2 -10.81 -32.94 35.88
N GLN A 3 -9.75 -32.50 35.20
CA GLN A 3 -8.93 -31.32 35.47
C GLN A 3 -7.58 -31.52 34.78
N GLU A 4 -7.50 -31.14 33.51
CA GLU A 4 -6.27 -30.61 32.88
C GLU A 4 -6.64 -29.99 31.52
N VAL A 5 -7.65 -29.12 31.53
CA VAL A 5 -7.71 -28.03 30.55
C VAL A 5 -6.87 -26.91 31.17
N GLN A 6 -5.55 -27.07 31.14
CA GLN A 6 -4.64 -25.94 31.38
C GLN A 6 -4.78 -25.02 30.17
N SER A 7 -5.66 -24.03 30.31
CA SER A 7 -5.59 -22.79 29.55
C SER A 7 -4.21 -22.19 29.77
N ASN A 8 -3.30 -22.46 28.83
CA ASN A 8 -2.01 -21.80 28.73
C ASN A 8 -2.29 -20.34 28.33
N GLU A 9 -2.67 -19.51 29.29
CA GLU A 9 -2.69 -18.07 29.10
C GLU A 9 -1.25 -17.67 28.75
N ALA A 10 -1.05 -17.23 27.51
CA ALA A 10 0.24 -16.79 27.01
C ALA A 10 0.73 -15.59 27.85
N ARG A 11 1.42 -15.84 28.97
CA ARG A 11 2.07 -14.79 29.76
C ARG A 11 3.03 -14.05 28.83
N TRP A 12 2.85 -12.74 28.74
CA TRP A 12 3.74 -11.84 28.01
C TRP A 12 4.86 -11.41 28.97
N GLY A 13 6.10 -11.80 28.67
CA GLY A 13 7.29 -11.36 29.40
C GLY A 13 7.96 -10.12 28.78
N SER A 14 9.08 -9.71 29.39
CA SER A 14 9.96 -8.65 28.89
C SER A 14 10.56 -8.92 27.49
N PRO A 15 10.98 -10.14 27.11
CA PRO A 15 11.52 -10.36 25.77
C PRO A 15 10.44 -10.24 24.69
N GLU A 16 9.18 -10.58 24.96
CA GLU A 16 8.12 -10.46 23.96
C GLU A 16 7.68 -9.01 23.76
N LEU A 17 7.69 -8.20 24.82
CA LEU A 17 7.53 -6.75 24.68
C LEU A 17 8.69 -6.14 23.87
N GLY A 18 9.91 -6.64 24.05
CA GLY A 18 11.06 -6.26 23.23
C GLY A 18 10.90 -6.62 21.75
N GLN A 19 10.37 -7.81 21.44
CA GLN A 19 10.08 -8.23 20.07
C GLN A 19 9.01 -7.37 19.42
N LEU A 20 7.93 -7.04 20.14
CA LEU A 20 6.87 -6.14 19.65
C LEU A 20 7.39 -4.71 19.44
N ALA A 21 8.26 -4.21 20.32
CA ALA A 21 8.91 -2.92 20.12
C ALA A 21 9.82 -2.94 18.87
N GLY A 22 10.56 -4.04 18.67
CA GLY A 22 11.35 -4.27 17.46
C GLY A 22 10.50 -4.32 16.18
N ASP A 23 9.33 -4.95 16.24
CA ASP A 23 8.37 -5.01 15.14
C ASP A 23 7.91 -3.62 14.71
N LEU A 24 7.57 -2.76 15.67
CA LEU A 24 7.14 -1.37 15.44
C LEU A 24 8.30 -0.50 14.95
N ALA A 25 9.49 -0.67 15.52
CA ALA A 25 10.68 0.08 15.12
C ALA A 25 11.10 -0.25 13.67
N ALA A 26 11.11 -1.53 13.30
CA ALA A 26 11.40 -1.97 11.94
C ALA A 26 10.36 -1.42 10.94
N ALA A 27 9.08 -1.45 11.31
CA ALA A 27 8.01 -0.91 10.50
C ALA A 27 8.16 0.60 10.27
N ALA A 28 8.42 1.38 11.32
CA ALA A 28 8.58 2.82 11.25
C ALA A 28 9.82 3.24 10.45
N ALA A 29 10.95 2.55 10.64
CA ALA A 29 12.18 2.80 9.90
C ALA A 29 12.00 2.52 8.40
N SER A 30 11.40 1.37 8.08
CA SER A 30 11.15 0.97 6.68
C SER A 30 10.15 1.89 6.00
N ALA A 31 9.08 2.30 6.70
CA ALA A 31 8.13 3.29 6.20
C ALA A 31 8.82 4.62 5.91
N SER A 32 9.69 5.09 6.81
CA SER A 32 10.43 6.35 6.64
C SER A 32 11.37 6.31 5.43
N LEU A 33 11.98 5.16 5.15
CA LEU A 33 12.84 4.95 3.99
C LEU A 33 12.08 5.01 2.65
N VAL A 34 10.90 4.39 2.58
CA VAL A 34 10.14 4.29 1.31
C VAL A 34 9.25 5.48 1.02
N THR A 35 8.81 6.20 2.05
CA THR A 35 7.82 7.29 1.92
C THR A 35 8.23 8.36 0.90
N PRO A 36 9.48 8.86 0.87
CA PRO A 36 9.87 9.89 -0.09
C PRO A 36 9.63 9.48 -1.55
N ALA A 37 10.07 8.28 -1.92
CA ALA A 37 9.93 7.76 -3.27
C ALA A 37 8.45 7.55 -3.64
N VAL A 38 7.68 6.92 -2.73
CA VAL A 38 6.27 6.63 -2.99
C VAL A 38 5.43 7.90 -3.06
N ALA A 39 5.68 8.88 -2.19
CA ALA A 39 4.95 10.15 -2.18
C ALA A 39 5.18 10.95 -3.47
N ILE A 40 6.39 10.96 -4.02
CA ILE A 40 6.72 11.61 -5.30
C ILE A 40 5.97 10.93 -6.46
N ILE A 41 5.97 9.59 -6.50
CA ILE A 41 5.28 8.80 -7.53
C ILE A 41 3.77 9.04 -7.45
N ASP A 42 3.17 8.92 -6.27
CA ASP A 42 1.73 9.09 -6.06
C ASP A 42 1.27 10.51 -6.42
N ARG A 43 2.03 11.53 -6.03
CA ARG A 43 1.72 12.92 -6.38
C ARG A 43 1.78 13.14 -7.90
N SER A 44 2.82 12.61 -8.54
CA SER A 44 2.98 12.74 -10.00
C SER A 44 1.85 12.05 -10.77
N LEU A 45 1.34 10.92 -10.26
CA LEU A 45 0.20 10.21 -10.85
C LEU A 45 -1.08 11.05 -10.82
N VAL A 46 -1.38 11.65 -9.67
CA VAL A 46 -2.60 12.46 -9.52
C VAL A 46 -2.52 13.73 -10.35
N GLU A 47 -1.38 14.41 -10.37
CA GLU A 47 -1.17 15.60 -11.20
C GLU A 47 -1.25 15.28 -12.70
N GLN A 48 -0.74 14.12 -13.14
CA GLN A 48 -0.88 13.70 -14.53
C GLN A 48 -2.36 13.47 -14.90
N ALA A 49 -3.11 12.77 -14.04
CA ALA A 49 -4.53 12.53 -14.28
C ALA A 49 -5.35 13.83 -14.30
N ALA A 50 -5.01 14.78 -13.44
CA ALA A 50 -5.68 16.08 -13.32
C ALA A 50 -5.32 17.06 -14.45
N PHE A 51 -4.04 17.16 -14.83
CA PHE A 51 -3.53 18.22 -15.70
C PHE A 51 -3.07 17.75 -17.08
N LYS A 52 -3.12 16.43 -17.38
CA LYS A 52 -2.63 15.82 -18.62
C LYS A 52 -1.17 16.19 -18.97
N GLN A 53 -0.37 16.53 -17.95
CA GLN A 53 1.04 16.92 -18.10
C GLN A 53 1.94 15.67 -18.27
N PRO A 54 3.12 15.79 -18.90
CA PRO A 54 4.08 14.68 -18.97
C PRO A 54 4.58 14.27 -17.58
N ILE A 55 4.41 12.99 -17.23
CA ILE A 55 4.76 12.39 -15.93
C ILE A 55 6.19 12.72 -15.52
N LEU A 56 7.13 12.57 -16.46
CA LEU A 56 8.56 12.73 -16.20
C LEU A 56 8.89 14.16 -15.73
N ARG A 57 8.13 15.16 -16.22
CA ARG A 57 8.28 16.55 -15.79
C ARG A 57 7.81 16.75 -14.36
N GLY A 58 6.69 16.11 -13.97
CA GLY A 58 6.19 16.11 -12.59
C GLY A 58 7.16 15.41 -11.64
N LEU A 59 7.60 14.20 -12.00
CA LEU A 59 8.55 13.41 -11.20
C LEU A 59 9.85 14.18 -10.98
N ARG A 60 10.43 14.77 -12.04
CA ARG A 60 11.64 15.59 -11.96
C ARG A 60 11.42 16.80 -11.04
N ARG A 61 10.32 17.54 -11.22
CA ARG A 61 10.02 18.72 -10.39
C ARG A 61 9.95 18.36 -8.90
N HIS A 62 9.23 17.29 -8.56
CA HIS A 62 9.04 16.87 -7.17
C HIS A 62 10.32 16.27 -6.57
N ALA A 63 11.08 15.51 -7.34
CA ALA A 63 12.39 15.01 -6.91
C ALA A 63 13.38 16.14 -6.63
N PHE A 64 13.50 17.12 -7.55
CA PHE A 64 14.34 18.30 -7.32
C PHE A 64 13.85 19.18 -6.17
N GLY A 65 12.53 19.30 -5.99
CA GLY A 65 11.94 20.01 -4.85
C GLY A 65 12.24 19.34 -3.51
N ALA A 66 12.08 18.01 -3.44
CA ALA A 66 12.40 17.21 -2.26
C ALA A 66 13.90 17.30 -1.90
N LEU A 67 14.78 17.33 -2.90
CA LEU A 67 16.22 17.51 -2.69
C LEU A 67 16.59 18.92 -2.22
N ARG A 68 15.93 19.96 -2.75
CA ARG A 68 16.21 21.36 -2.37
C ARG A 68 15.64 21.75 -1.00
N GLN A 69 14.52 21.17 -0.60
CA GLN A 69 13.81 21.51 0.64
C GLN A 69 13.28 20.26 1.35
N PRO A 70 14.16 19.40 1.89
CA PRO A 70 13.77 18.10 2.45
C PRO A 70 12.86 18.24 3.68
N GLY A 71 13.11 19.22 4.56
CA GLY A 71 12.26 19.44 5.73
C GLY A 71 10.83 19.82 5.36
N LEU A 72 10.66 20.78 4.45
CA LEU A 72 9.34 21.17 3.96
C LEU A 72 8.62 19.99 3.30
N PHE A 73 9.34 19.17 2.52
CA PHE A 73 8.78 17.98 1.88
C PHE A 73 8.29 16.92 2.88
N VAL A 74 9.09 16.62 3.92
CA VAL A 74 8.75 15.63 4.96
C VAL A 74 7.57 16.10 5.82
N PHE A 75 7.49 17.39 6.13
CA PHE A 75 6.41 17.94 6.96
C PHE A 75 5.12 18.27 6.19
N GLN A 76 5.02 17.93 4.89
CA GLN A 76 3.76 18.11 4.17
C GLN A 76 2.76 17.00 4.51
N ARG A 77 1.46 17.37 4.56
CA ARG A 77 0.34 16.43 4.76
C ARG A 77 0.38 15.14 3.91
N PRO A 78 0.68 15.19 2.60
CA PRO A 78 0.75 13.99 1.74
C PRO A 78 1.84 13.02 2.15
N PHE A 79 2.99 13.52 2.64
CA PHE A 79 4.06 12.68 3.16
C PHE A 79 3.58 11.91 4.38
N GLY A 80 2.95 12.61 5.35
CA GLY A 80 2.39 11.99 6.55
C GLY A 80 1.34 10.92 6.25
N ILE A 81 0.49 11.12 5.24
CA ILE A 81 -0.52 10.13 4.82
C ILE A 81 0.15 8.86 4.27
N VAL A 82 1.14 9.01 3.39
CA VAL A 82 1.87 7.88 2.81
C VAL A 82 2.67 7.15 3.90
N TRP A 83 3.35 7.90 4.76
CA TRP A 83 4.09 7.34 5.90
C TRP A 83 3.17 6.54 6.82
N ALA A 84 2.02 7.10 7.21
CA ALA A 84 1.07 6.43 8.08
C ALA A 84 0.53 5.14 7.46
N LEU A 85 0.23 5.13 6.15
CA LEU A 85 -0.19 3.94 5.42
C LEU A 85 0.86 2.82 5.54
N TYR A 86 2.13 3.11 5.20
CA TYR A 86 3.18 2.08 5.22
C TYR A 86 3.57 1.67 6.64
N ALA A 87 3.70 2.61 7.56
CA ALA A 87 4.00 2.34 8.96
C ALA A 87 2.94 1.42 9.58
N ALA A 88 1.64 1.74 9.39
CA ALA A 88 0.55 0.90 9.88
C ALA A 88 0.54 -0.49 9.23
N THR A 89 0.74 -0.56 7.91
CA THR A 89 0.74 -1.84 7.18
C THR A 89 1.85 -2.76 7.67
N TYR A 90 3.09 -2.26 7.76
CA TYR A 90 4.21 -3.05 8.27
C TYR A 90 4.04 -3.39 9.74
N SER A 91 3.50 -2.47 10.55
CA SER A 91 3.28 -2.72 11.98
C SER A 91 2.27 -3.86 12.19
N VAL A 92 1.12 -3.82 11.51
CA VAL A 92 0.10 -4.87 11.61
C VAL A 92 0.65 -6.21 11.12
N ALA A 93 1.39 -6.22 10.02
CA ALA A 93 2.03 -7.42 9.51
C ALA A 93 3.02 -8.02 10.51
N ASN A 94 3.95 -7.21 11.03
CA ASN A 94 4.98 -7.67 11.95
C ASN A 94 4.37 -8.17 13.27
N VAL A 95 3.52 -7.34 13.90
CA VAL A 95 2.91 -7.64 15.20
C VAL A 95 2.00 -8.86 15.11
N THR A 96 1.19 -8.98 14.05
CA THR A 96 0.29 -10.12 13.91
C THR A 96 1.05 -11.41 13.64
N ASP A 97 2.15 -11.37 12.87
CA ASP A 97 3.00 -12.54 12.64
C ASP A 97 3.67 -12.99 13.96
N THR A 98 4.21 -12.06 14.75
CA THR A 98 4.78 -12.34 16.08
C THR A 98 3.75 -12.96 17.03
N ILE A 99 2.56 -12.36 17.15
CA ILE A 99 1.48 -12.87 18.00
C ILE A 99 1.01 -14.24 17.51
N SER A 100 0.75 -14.41 16.22
CA SER A 100 0.17 -15.63 15.68
C SER A 100 1.12 -16.83 15.81
N ARG A 101 2.42 -16.61 15.61
CA ARG A 101 3.45 -17.64 15.83
C ARG A 101 3.59 -18.00 17.31
N LYS A 102 3.53 -17.01 18.20
CA LYS A 102 3.57 -17.25 19.66
C LYS A 102 2.39 -18.09 20.13
N LEU A 103 1.20 -17.84 19.58
CA LEU A 103 -0.01 -18.59 19.89
C LEU A 103 -0.05 -19.98 19.22
N GLY A 104 1.00 -20.37 18.48
CA GLY A 104 1.07 -21.67 17.81
C GLY A 104 0.02 -21.83 16.70
N ILE A 105 -0.48 -20.73 16.12
CA ILE A 105 -1.53 -20.80 15.11
C ILE A 105 -0.94 -21.33 13.81
N THR A 106 -1.38 -22.51 13.38
CA THR A 106 -0.93 -23.19 12.14
C THR A 106 -1.09 -22.30 10.90
N ALA A 107 -2.07 -21.40 10.90
CA ALA A 107 -2.37 -20.46 9.82
C ALA A 107 -1.83 -19.03 10.08
N ALA A 108 -0.75 -18.87 10.84
CA ALA A 108 -0.18 -17.56 11.19
C ALA A 108 0.06 -16.64 9.98
N GLY A 109 0.52 -17.20 8.86
CA GLY A 109 0.68 -16.44 7.61
C GLY A 109 -0.64 -15.91 7.07
N THR A 110 -1.70 -16.73 7.07
CA THR A 110 -3.04 -16.35 6.61
C THR A 110 -3.67 -15.29 7.51
N ILE A 111 -3.48 -15.36 8.83
CA ILE A 111 -4.01 -14.38 9.77
C ILE A 111 -3.27 -13.05 9.66
N THR A 112 -1.94 -13.09 9.62
CA THR A 112 -1.09 -11.91 9.38
C THR A 112 -1.52 -11.20 8.11
N PHE A 113 -1.76 -11.98 7.07
CA PHE A 113 -2.23 -11.47 5.82
C PHE A 113 -3.62 -10.83 5.92
N ALA A 114 -4.62 -11.55 6.44
CA ALA A 114 -5.98 -11.05 6.55
C ALA A 114 -6.06 -9.74 7.36
N THR A 115 -5.35 -9.68 8.49
CA THR A 115 -5.27 -8.49 9.34
C THR A 115 -4.55 -7.33 8.67
N THR A 116 -3.42 -7.59 8.00
CA THR A 116 -2.69 -6.57 7.21
C THR A 116 -3.59 -5.98 6.14
N MET A 117 -4.43 -6.80 5.51
CA MET A 117 -5.37 -6.33 4.50
C MET A 117 -6.51 -5.50 5.08
N MET A 118 -7.10 -5.94 6.19
CA MET A 118 -8.11 -5.17 6.89
C MET A 118 -7.60 -3.78 7.30
N ALA A 119 -6.32 -3.64 7.59
CA ALA A 119 -5.69 -2.35 7.87
C ALA A 119 -5.31 -1.57 6.58
N ASN A 120 -4.72 -2.25 5.59
CA ASN A 120 -4.18 -1.61 4.39
C ASN A 120 -5.29 -1.07 3.48
N VAL A 121 -6.37 -1.82 3.27
CA VAL A 121 -7.46 -1.45 2.35
C VAL A 121 -8.08 -0.09 2.71
N PRO A 122 -8.56 0.14 3.95
CA PRO A 122 -9.15 1.42 4.32
C PRO A 122 -8.14 2.57 4.26
N LEU A 123 -6.90 2.34 4.70
CA LEU A 123 -5.86 3.36 4.70
C LEU A 123 -5.43 3.75 3.28
N ALA A 124 -5.34 2.78 2.38
CA ALA A 124 -5.00 3.02 0.98
C ALA A 124 -6.11 3.82 0.29
N LEU A 125 -7.37 3.48 0.55
CA LEU A 125 -8.53 4.23 0.07
C LEU A 125 -8.54 5.66 0.64
N TRP A 126 -8.33 5.81 1.95
CA TRP A 126 -8.25 7.11 2.61
C TRP A 126 -7.15 7.98 1.99
N LYS A 127 -5.97 7.42 1.72
CA LYS A 127 -4.89 8.08 1.00
C LYS A 127 -5.34 8.53 -0.38
N ASP A 128 -5.89 7.63 -1.20
CA ASP A 128 -6.28 7.93 -2.58
C ASP A 128 -7.31 9.08 -2.63
N ILE A 129 -8.30 9.08 -1.72
CA ILE A 129 -9.29 10.15 -1.59
C ILE A 129 -8.64 11.48 -1.24
N ARG A 130 -7.76 11.49 -0.23
CA ARG A 130 -7.07 12.72 0.21
C ARG A 130 -6.16 13.27 -0.88
N PHE A 131 -5.45 12.41 -1.60
CA PHE A 131 -4.61 12.81 -2.71
C PHE A 131 -5.43 13.39 -3.86
N ALA A 132 -6.57 12.78 -4.21
CA ALA A 132 -7.47 13.32 -5.21
C ALA A 132 -8.08 14.68 -4.80
N GLN A 133 -8.41 14.87 -3.52
CA GLN A 133 -8.90 16.16 -3.00
C GLN A 133 -7.83 17.26 -3.09
N GLU A 134 -6.61 16.95 -2.65
CA GLU A 134 -5.51 17.91 -2.56
C GLU A 134 -4.96 18.28 -3.95
N TYR A 135 -4.86 17.31 -4.86
CA TYR A 135 -4.16 17.48 -6.15
C TYR A 135 -5.04 17.35 -7.39
N GLY A 136 -6.26 16.83 -7.26
CA GLY A 136 -7.18 16.63 -8.38
C GLY A 136 -8.04 17.86 -8.74
N THR A 137 -8.07 18.89 -7.89
CA THR A 137 -9.01 20.02 -8.01
C THR A 137 -8.47 21.21 -8.83
N GLY A 138 -7.53 21.00 -9.75
CA GLY A 138 -7.11 22.05 -10.67
C GLY A 138 -6.26 23.17 -10.05
N ARG A 139 -5.91 23.11 -8.75
CA ARG A 139 -4.89 23.95 -8.13
C ARG A 139 -3.52 23.50 -8.63
N GLY A 140 -3.13 23.99 -9.80
CA GLY A 140 -1.75 23.89 -10.24
C GLY A 140 -0.81 24.51 -9.19
N PRO A 141 0.49 24.18 -9.21
CA PRO A 141 1.46 24.64 -8.22
C PRO A 141 1.69 26.16 -8.19
N ASP A 142 0.98 26.93 -9.03
CA ASP A 142 1.02 28.40 -9.11
C ASP A 142 -0.31 29.06 -8.65
N ALA A 143 -1.28 28.28 -8.14
CA ALA A 143 -2.57 28.81 -7.70
C ALA A 143 -2.45 29.52 -6.35
N LYS A 144 -2.31 30.85 -6.37
CA LYS A 144 -2.43 31.73 -5.21
C LYS A 144 -3.72 31.46 -4.44
N THR A 145 -3.59 31.41 -3.12
CA THR A 145 -4.60 31.24 -2.07
C THR A 145 -5.98 31.81 -2.43
N SER A 146 -6.91 30.94 -2.82
CA SER A 146 -8.35 31.25 -2.80
C SER A 146 -9.03 30.42 -1.72
N ASN A 147 -9.61 31.11 -0.73
CA ASN A 147 -10.29 30.57 0.44
C ASN A 147 -11.72 30.09 0.11
N THR A 148 -11.94 29.43 -1.02
CA THR A 148 -13.24 28.83 -1.33
C THR A 148 -13.26 27.38 -0.84
N PRO A 149 -14.10 27.03 0.16
CA PRO A 149 -14.30 25.64 0.54
C PRO A 149 -14.97 24.92 -0.62
N ILE A 150 -14.27 23.97 -1.23
CA ILE A 150 -14.81 23.17 -2.32
C ILE A 150 -15.84 22.22 -1.71
N SER A 151 -17.11 22.46 -2.04
CA SER A 151 -18.24 21.62 -1.66
C SER A 151 -18.01 20.20 -2.14
N VAL A 152 -17.95 19.25 -1.20
CA VAL A 152 -18.06 17.82 -1.49
C VAL A 152 -19.37 17.63 -2.26
N PRO A 153 -19.38 17.05 -3.47
CA PRO A 153 -20.62 16.85 -4.20
C PRO A 153 -21.58 16.00 -3.35
N LEU A 154 -22.88 16.30 -3.41
CA LEU A 154 -23.95 15.57 -2.73
C LEU A 154 -23.71 14.05 -2.82
N GLN A 155 -23.53 13.41 -1.68
CA GLN A 155 -23.25 11.98 -1.56
C GLN A 155 -24.40 11.15 -2.13
N ASN A 156 -24.30 10.76 -3.40
CA ASN A 156 -25.04 9.61 -3.88
C ASN A 156 -24.50 8.37 -3.15
N LYS A 157 -25.15 8.02 -2.02
CA LYS A 157 -24.74 6.93 -1.13
C LYS A 157 -24.64 5.59 -1.87
N SER A 158 -25.43 5.41 -2.94
CA SER A 158 -25.36 4.20 -3.77
C SER A 158 -24.04 4.15 -4.56
N LEU A 159 -23.70 5.20 -5.31
CA LEU A 159 -22.44 5.29 -6.06
C LEU A 159 -21.22 5.19 -5.14
N ALA A 160 -21.27 5.82 -3.97
CA ALA A 160 -20.20 5.74 -2.98
C ALA A 160 -20.00 4.31 -2.43
N ARG A 161 -21.09 3.58 -2.18
CA ARG A 161 -21.04 2.17 -1.76
C ARG A 161 -20.50 1.27 -2.88
N THR A 162 -20.92 1.49 -4.12
CA THR A 162 -20.40 0.73 -5.27
C THR A 162 -18.91 0.99 -5.48
N ALA A 163 -18.46 2.24 -5.38
CA ALA A 163 -17.04 2.57 -5.42
C ALA A 163 -16.25 1.85 -4.31
N ALA A 164 -16.76 1.87 -3.08
CA ALA A 164 -16.15 1.14 -1.96
C ALA A 164 -16.08 -0.37 -2.20
N ALA A 165 -17.14 -0.97 -2.76
CA ALA A 165 -17.15 -2.38 -3.12
C ALA A 165 -16.11 -2.71 -4.22
N ILE A 166 -15.98 -1.87 -5.24
CA ILE A 166 -14.97 -2.07 -6.30
C ILE A 166 -13.55 -1.92 -5.72
N PHE A 167 -13.31 -0.98 -4.80
CA PHE A 167 -12.04 -0.89 -4.08
C PHE A 167 -11.74 -2.16 -3.27
N LEU A 168 -12.74 -2.72 -2.61
CA LEU A 168 -12.60 -3.97 -1.86
C LEU A 168 -12.26 -5.16 -2.78
N VAL A 169 -12.95 -5.28 -3.92
CA VAL A 169 -12.68 -6.33 -4.92
C VAL A 169 -11.27 -6.18 -5.50
N ARG A 170 -10.88 -4.95 -5.87
CA ARG A 170 -9.52 -4.62 -6.31
C ARG A 170 -8.50 -5.13 -5.30
N ASP A 171 -8.70 -4.83 -4.02
CA ASP A 171 -7.78 -5.25 -2.99
C ASP A 171 -7.73 -6.75 -2.87
N GLY A 172 -8.89 -7.43 -2.89
CA GLY A 172 -9.01 -8.88 -2.98
C GLY A 172 -8.15 -9.50 -4.10
N VAL A 173 -8.09 -8.87 -5.28
CA VAL A 173 -7.24 -9.33 -6.38
C VAL A 173 -5.75 -9.19 -6.07
N THR A 174 -5.32 -8.03 -5.55
CA THR A 174 -3.90 -7.79 -5.20
C THR A 174 -3.41 -8.70 -4.07
N ILE A 175 -4.30 -8.96 -3.11
CA ILE A 175 -4.23 -9.92 -2.02
C ILE A 175 -3.97 -11.31 -2.55
N PHE A 176 -4.92 -11.81 -3.34
CA PHE A 176 -4.87 -13.16 -3.89
C PHE A 176 -3.60 -13.38 -4.71
N GLY A 177 -3.24 -12.37 -5.51
CA GLY A 177 -1.95 -12.33 -6.21
C GLY A 177 -0.77 -12.58 -5.28
N SER A 178 -0.60 -11.70 -4.31
CA SER A 178 0.64 -11.66 -3.53
C SER A 178 0.80 -12.86 -2.59
N PHE A 179 -0.29 -13.43 -2.07
CA PHE A 179 -0.22 -14.44 -1.00
C PHE A 179 -0.65 -15.83 -1.41
N THR A 180 -1.42 -15.96 -2.48
CA THR A 180 -1.88 -17.26 -2.97
C THR A 180 -1.18 -17.58 -4.27
N LEU A 181 -1.27 -16.68 -5.24
CA LEU A 181 -0.72 -16.88 -6.56
C LEU A 181 0.83 -16.85 -6.54
N ALA A 182 1.47 -15.95 -5.80
CA ALA A 182 2.94 -15.85 -5.77
C ALA A 182 3.65 -17.06 -5.16
N PRO A 183 3.22 -17.63 -4.02
CA PRO A 183 3.77 -18.89 -3.52
C PRO A 183 3.48 -20.06 -4.47
N TRP A 184 2.27 -20.19 -5.01
CA TRP A 184 1.95 -21.24 -5.99
C TRP A 184 2.83 -21.17 -7.23
N LEU A 185 3.07 -19.97 -7.77
CA LEU A 185 4.00 -19.77 -8.87
C LEU A 185 5.44 -20.08 -8.46
N SER A 186 5.84 -19.75 -7.22
CA SER A 186 7.19 -20.03 -6.73
C SER A 186 7.45 -21.54 -6.67
N ASP A 187 6.47 -22.31 -6.21
CA ASP A 187 6.55 -23.77 -6.13
C ASP A 187 6.48 -24.43 -7.52
N ALA A 188 5.77 -23.81 -8.47
CA ALA A 188 5.68 -24.29 -9.85
C ALA A 188 6.93 -23.96 -10.70
N ILE A 189 7.81 -23.05 -10.27
CA ILE A 189 9.04 -22.72 -11.01
C ILE A 189 10.07 -23.86 -10.87
N PRO A 190 10.54 -24.46 -11.98
CA PRO A 190 11.57 -25.48 -11.95
C PRO A 190 12.90 -25.00 -11.33
N ASP A 191 13.56 -25.83 -10.52
CA ASP A 191 14.86 -25.50 -9.89
C ASP A 191 15.95 -25.08 -10.87
N ARG A 192 15.88 -25.59 -12.11
CA ARG A 192 16.79 -25.23 -13.22
C ARG A 192 16.76 -23.75 -13.61
N LEU A 193 15.68 -23.02 -13.32
CA LEU A 193 15.56 -21.58 -13.66
C LEU A 193 16.05 -20.65 -12.54
N ALA A 194 16.26 -21.18 -11.33
CA ALA A 194 16.69 -20.39 -10.18
C ALA A 194 17.54 -21.28 -9.26
N THR A 195 18.85 -21.23 -9.48
CA THR A 195 19.86 -22.01 -8.74
C THR A 195 20.06 -21.53 -7.30
N HIS A 196 19.56 -20.33 -6.94
CA HIS A 196 19.64 -19.79 -5.59
C HIS A 196 18.35 -20.03 -4.78
N PRO A 197 18.45 -20.45 -3.49
CA PRO A 197 17.29 -20.78 -2.63
C PRO A 197 16.26 -19.65 -2.48
N HIS A 198 16.70 -18.39 -2.56
CA HIS A 198 15.82 -17.22 -2.43
C HIS A 198 15.39 -16.61 -3.77
N ALA A 199 15.89 -17.11 -4.91
CA ALA A 199 15.62 -16.50 -6.21
C ALA A 199 14.15 -16.65 -6.62
N LYS A 200 13.53 -17.83 -6.43
CA LYS A 200 12.12 -18.04 -6.83
C LYS A 200 11.14 -17.17 -6.05
N PRO A 201 11.21 -17.09 -4.69
CA PRO A 201 10.34 -16.21 -3.93
C PRO A 201 10.53 -14.74 -4.30
N ILE A 202 11.76 -14.28 -4.54
CA ILE A 202 12.03 -12.89 -4.94
C ILE A 202 11.40 -12.60 -6.32
N ILE A 203 11.59 -13.49 -7.30
CA ILE A 203 11.04 -13.32 -8.65
C ILE A 203 9.53 -13.24 -8.61
N THR A 204 8.85 -14.15 -7.89
CA THR A 204 7.39 -14.16 -7.83
C THR A 204 6.82 -13.02 -6.99
N GLN A 205 7.49 -12.64 -5.89
CA GLN A 205 7.10 -11.48 -5.09
C GLN A 205 7.26 -10.14 -5.82
N LEU A 206 8.11 -10.05 -6.84
CA LEU A 206 8.19 -8.86 -7.70
C LEU A 206 7.24 -8.93 -8.90
N THR A 207 7.12 -10.11 -9.52
CA THR A 207 6.38 -10.28 -10.78
C THR A 207 4.87 -10.35 -10.55
N VAL A 208 4.42 -11.09 -9.52
CA VAL A 208 2.98 -11.29 -9.30
C VAL A 208 2.26 -10.01 -8.92
N PRO A 209 2.81 -9.13 -8.05
CA PRO A 209 2.22 -7.82 -7.82
C PRO A 209 2.08 -7.01 -9.11
N VAL A 210 3.08 -7.01 -9.99
CA VAL A 210 3.01 -6.34 -11.31
C VAL A 210 1.87 -6.90 -12.16
N LEU A 211 1.74 -8.23 -12.25
CA LEU A 211 0.66 -8.87 -13.01
C LEU A 211 -0.72 -8.54 -12.44
N THR A 212 -0.87 -8.54 -11.10
CA THR A 212 -2.14 -8.16 -10.48
C THR A 212 -2.50 -6.70 -10.71
N GLN A 213 -1.52 -5.81 -10.96
CA GLN A 213 -1.83 -4.43 -11.32
C GLN A 213 -2.55 -4.31 -12.67
N LEU A 214 -2.40 -5.26 -13.59
CA LEU A 214 -3.14 -5.25 -14.85
C LEU A 214 -4.66 -5.37 -14.65
N VAL A 215 -5.07 -6.08 -13.60
CA VAL A 215 -6.47 -6.29 -13.22
C VAL A 215 -6.93 -5.28 -12.16
N ALA A 216 -6.06 -4.94 -11.20
CA ALA A 216 -6.39 -4.03 -10.12
C ALA A 216 -6.47 -2.56 -10.57
N THR A 217 -5.68 -2.14 -11.56
CA THR A 217 -5.68 -0.76 -12.05
C THR A 217 -7.00 -0.34 -12.71
N PRO A 218 -7.63 -1.12 -13.62
CA PRO A 218 -8.92 -0.73 -14.18
C PRO A 218 -10.02 -0.63 -13.11
N LEU A 219 -10.02 -1.56 -12.13
CA LEU A 219 -10.94 -1.50 -10.99
C LEU A 219 -10.71 -0.24 -10.13
N HIS A 220 -9.45 0.09 -9.86
CA HIS A 220 -9.07 1.29 -9.11
C HIS A 220 -9.51 2.58 -9.79
N LEU A 221 -9.27 2.72 -11.10
CA LEU A 221 -9.66 3.91 -11.86
C LEU A 221 -11.17 4.07 -11.93
N LEU A 222 -11.90 2.96 -12.14
CA LEU A 222 -13.36 2.96 -12.15
C LEU A 222 -13.93 3.38 -10.79
N ALA A 223 -13.43 2.80 -9.70
CA ALA A 223 -13.86 3.15 -8.35
C ALA A 223 -13.58 4.62 -8.01
N LEU A 224 -12.42 5.13 -8.40
CA LEU A 224 -12.05 6.51 -8.20
C LEU A 224 -12.95 7.47 -8.98
N ASP A 225 -13.28 7.16 -10.24
CA ASP A 225 -14.23 7.95 -11.04
C ASP A 225 -15.63 7.97 -10.42
N MET A 226 -16.13 6.81 -9.98
CA MET A 226 -17.43 6.70 -9.30
C MET A 226 -17.47 7.47 -7.97
N TYR A 227 -16.36 7.48 -7.24
CA TYR A 227 -16.25 8.19 -5.97
C TYR A 227 -16.18 9.71 -6.15
N THR A 228 -15.38 10.16 -7.11
CA THR A 228 -15.10 11.60 -7.35
C THR A 228 -16.20 12.29 -8.15
N ARG A 229 -16.81 11.61 -9.12
CA ARG A 229 -17.90 12.13 -9.96
C ARG A 229 -19.22 11.46 -9.60
N GLN A 230 -19.96 12.08 -8.69
CA GLN A 230 -21.22 11.52 -8.16
C GLN A 230 -22.49 11.95 -8.93
N TYR A 231 -22.34 12.63 -10.08
CA TYR A 231 -23.44 12.96 -10.98
C TYR A 231 -23.85 11.77 -11.87
N THR A 232 -25.08 11.77 -12.38
CA THR A 232 -25.61 10.70 -13.23
C THR A 232 -24.88 10.70 -14.58
N MET A 233 -24.17 9.62 -14.87
CA MET A 233 -23.46 9.40 -16.15
C MET A 233 -23.60 7.92 -16.52
N PRO A 234 -23.83 7.59 -17.82
CA PRO A 234 -23.88 6.20 -18.27
C PRO A 234 -22.60 5.42 -17.90
N PHE A 235 -22.76 4.19 -17.44
CA PHE A 235 -21.63 3.34 -17.00
C PHE A 235 -20.58 3.15 -18.10
N LEU A 236 -21.00 2.98 -19.36
CA LEU A 236 -20.09 2.79 -20.49
C LEU A 236 -19.17 4.00 -20.72
N GLU A 237 -19.70 5.21 -20.55
CA GLU A 237 -18.91 6.44 -20.69
C GLU A 237 -17.91 6.58 -19.54
N ARG A 238 -18.28 6.19 -18.32
CA ARG A 238 -17.36 6.14 -17.18
C ARG A 238 -16.20 5.17 -17.40
N VAL A 239 -16.48 3.99 -17.96
CA VAL A 239 -15.45 3.01 -18.30
C VAL A 239 -14.50 3.56 -19.37
N LYS A 240 -15.04 4.11 -20.47
CA LYS A 240 -14.24 4.71 -21.54
C LYS A 240 -13.38 5.87 -21.04
N HIS A 241 -13.94 6.71 -20.17
CA HIS A 241 -13.22 7.81 -19.53
C HIS A 241 -12.17 7.34 -18.52
N SER A 242 -12.36 6.21 -17.86
CA SER A 242 -11.34 5.64 -16.97
C SER A 242 -10.19 5.01 -17.76
N GLN A 243 -10.48 4.41 -18.92
CA GLN A 243 -9.50 3.70 -19.75
C GLN A 243 -8.41 4.60 -20.36
N GLN A 244 -8.70 5.87 -20.67
CA GLN A 244 -7.67 6.80 -21.17
C GLN A 244 -6.48 7.01 -20.22
N TYR A 245 -6.68 6.81 -18.91
CA TYR A 245 -5.62 6.93 -17.90
C TYR A 245 -4.97 5.59 -17.57
N LEU A 246 -5.48 4.48 -18.10
CA LEU A 246 -5.08 3.12 -17.76
C LEU A 246 -3.59 2.86 -18.00
N PRO A 247 -3.00 3.18 -19.18
CA PRO A 247 -1.58 2.85 -19.42
C PRO A 247 -0.64 3.57 -18.47
N SER A 248 -0.88 4.86 -18.22
CA SER A 248 -0.05 5.67 -17.34
C SER A 248 -0.21 5.29 -15.87
N SER A 249 -1.45 5.02 -15.44
CA SER A 249 -1.75 4.58 -14.08
C SER A 249 -1.15 3.21 -13.79
N THR A 250 -1.28 2.26 -14.71
CA THR A 250 -0.70 0.93 -14.57
C THR A 250 0.82 1.02 -14.49
N PHE A 251 1.47 1.76 -15.39
CA PHE A 251 2.92 1.93 -15.38
C PHE A 251 3.43 2.49 -14.04
N LEU A 252 2.82 3.57 -13.55
CA LEU A 252 3.24 4.19 -12.28
C LEU A 252 2.96 3.29 -11.08
N ARG A 253 1.85 2.55 -11.09
CA ARG A 253 1.55 1.56 -10.05
C ARG A 253 2.56 0.40 -10.07
N CYS A 254 3.07 0.01 -11.23
CA CYS A 254 4.17 -0.94 -11.34
C CYS A 254 5.50 -0.37 -10.84
N VAL A 255 5.87 0.85 -11.24
CA VAL A 255 7.09 1.53 -10.76
C VAL A 255 7.08 1.67 -9.24
N ARG A 256 5.92 1.98 -8.65
CA ARG A 256 5.74 2.08 -7.19
C ARG A 256 6.02 0.78 -6.44
N ILE A 257 5.89 -0.39 -7.08
CA ILE A 257 6.17 -1.69 -6.43
C ILE A 257 7.64 -1.77 -6.02
N ILE A 258 8.56 -1.18 -6.77
CA ILE A 258 10.00 -1.26 -6.52
C ILE A 258 10.39 -0.68 -5.15
N PRO A 259 10.08 0.59 -4.81
CA PRO A 259 10.40 1.12 -3.48
C PRO A 259 9.59 0.42 -2.38
N ALA A 260 8.31 0.12 -2.62
CA ALA A 260 7.41 -0.40 -1.59
C ALA A 260 7.66 -1.88 -1.22
N PHE A 261 7.69 -2.75 -2.22
CA PHE A 261 7.87 -4.20 -2.03
C PHE A 261 9.33 -4.64 -2.15
N GLY A 262 10.16 -3.94 -2.93
CA GLY A 262 11.59 -4.23 -2.98
C GLY A 262 12.30 -3.71 -1.73
N ILE A 263 12.54 -2.41 -1.69
CA ILE A 263 13.37 -1.79 -0.64
C ILE A 263 12.68 -1.85 0.72
N GLY A 264 11.42 -1.43 0.81
CA GLY A 264 10.69 -1.33 2.08
C GLY A 264 10.47 -2.68 2.76
N CYS A 265 9.96 -3.66 2.02
CA CYS A 265 9.70 -4.99 2.58
C CYS A 265 10.99 -5.66 3.04
N LEU A 266 12.05 -5.64 2.20
CA LEU A 266 13.32 -6.25 2.55
C LEU A 266 13.94 -5.58 3.77
N THR A 267 13.96 -4.24 3.80
CA THR A 267 14.47 -3.49 4.97
C THR A 267 13.69 -3.84 6.23
N ASN A 268 12.37 -3.99 6.13
CA ASN A 268 11.53 -4.34 7.27
C ASN A 268 11.85 -5.74 7.80
N ILE A 269 12.04 -6.72 6.91
CA ILE A 269 12.43 -8.09 7.27
C ILE A 269 13.78 -8.10 7.97
N GLU A 270 14.79 -7.45 7.39
CA GLU A 270 16.16 -7.41 7.92
C GLU A 270 16.23 -6.68 9.26
N LEU A 271 15.61 -5.50 9.38
CA LEU A 271 15.57 -4.75 10.64
C LEU A 271 14.83 -5.51 11.74
N ARG A 272 13.69 -6.14 11.40
CA ARG A 272 12.92 -6.95 12.35
C ARG A 272 13.76 -8.12 12.86
N SER A 273 14.45 -8.84 11.96
CA SER A 273 15.35 -9.93 12.32
C SER A 273 16.47 -9.45 13.24
N ALA A 274 17.12 -8.32 12.92
CA ALA A 274 18.18 -7.76 13.74
C ALA A 274 17.70 -7.32 15.14
N PHE A 275 16.49 -6.75 15.24
CA PHE A 275 15.91 -6.38 16.54
C PHE A 275 15.54 -7.61 17.37
N HIS A 276 14.92 -8.62 16.77
CA HIS A 276 14.56 -9.86 17.47
C HIS A 276 15.81 -10.58 17.98
N ALA A 277 16.87 -10.68 17.16
CA ALA A 277 18.14 -11.29 17.54
C ALA A 277 18.76 -10.62 18.77
N LYS A 278 18.70 -9.29 18.87
CA LYS A 278 19.20 -8.51 20.01
C LYS A 278 18.39 -8.68 21.29
N VAL A 279 17.10 -9.04 21.19
CA VAL A 279 16.22 -9.25 22.33
C VAL A 279 16.32 -10.68 22.86
N SER A 280 16.70 -11.64 22.01
CA SER A 280 16.90 -13.04 22.36
C SER A 280 18.31 -13.40 22.85
N GLY A 281 19.30 -12.52 22.65
CA GLY A 281 20.67 -12.68 23.12
C GLY A 281 20.90 -11.98 24.44
#